data_AF-A0A382UR07-F1
#
_entry.id   AF-A0A382UR07-F1
#
_cell.length_a   1.000
_cell.length_b   1.000
_cell.length_c   1.000
_cell.angle_alpha   90.00
_cell.angle_beta   90.00
_cell.angle_gamma   90.00
#
_symmetry.space_group_name_H-M   'P 1'
#
loop_
_entity.id
_entity.type
_entity.pdbx_description
1 polymer ?
#
loop_
_entity_poly.entity_id
_entity_poly.type
_entity_poly.pdbx_seq_one_letter_code
_entity_poly.pdbx_strand_id
1 'polypeptide(L)'
;KILEEVKTDKLYREYNVSFTEFENDLKKKVEEIKFSDLELIFKNLKSFFKKQGYVINWKEVERQNLDQTINTLSMASPFSLEEKQSLLESINLKVRKERLEEILKTYLVDDFSNTTIQ
;
A
#
# COMPACT_ATOMS: atom_id res chain seq x y z
N LYS A 1 -2.94 -11.78 16.74
CA LYS A 1 -3.17 -13.26 16.80
C LYS A 1 -4.52 -13.63 17.43
N ILE A 2 -5.22 -14.67 16.94
CA ILE A 2 -6.43 -15.24 17.58
C ILE A 2 -6.03 -16.12 18.77
N LEU A 3 -6.66 -15.92 19.94
CA LEU A 3 -6.45 -16.72 21.15
C LEU A 3 -7.52 -17.80 21.28
N GLU A 4 -8.79 -17.43 21.22
CA GLU A 4 -9.93 -18.36 21.28
C GLU A 4 -11.17 -17.77 20.60
N GLU A 5 -12.04 -18.64 20.10
CA GLU A 5 -13.39 -18.28 19.62
C GLU A 5 -14.37 -18.36 20.78
N VAL A 6 -15.16 -17.30 20.98
CA VAL A 6 -16.15 -17.21 22.04
C VAL A 6 -17.46 -17.83 21.54
N LYS A 7 -17.96 -18.84 22.24
CA LYS A 7 -19.29 -19.41 21.96
C LYS A 7 -20.36 -18.38 22.31
N THR A 8 -21.17 -18.02 21.33
CA THR A 8 -22.20 -16.99 21.45
C THR A 8 -23.43 -17.41 20.67
N ASP A 9 -24.62 -17.07 21.17
CA ASP A 9 -25.90 -17.32 20.49
C ASP A 9 -26.22 -16.23 19.45
N LYS A 10 -25.32 -15.27 19.26
CA LYS A 10 -25.48 -14.17 18.29
C LYS A 10 -25.22 -14.64 16.86
N LEU A 11 -25.73 -13.88 15.89
CA LEU A 11 -25.57 -14.16 14.45
C LEU A 11 -24.19 -13.79 13.88
N TYR A 12 -23.19 -13.56 14.73
CA TYR A 12 -21.82 -13.22 14.33
C TYR A 12 -20.82 -13.88 15.27
N ARG A 13 -19.61 -14.13 14.76
CA ARG A 13 -18.53 -14.77 15.52
C ARG A 13 -17.81 -13.76 16.39
N GLU A 14 -17.45 -14.17 17.61
CA GLU A 14 -16.66 -13.37 18.54
C GLU A 14 -15.36 -14.11 18.83
N TYR A 15 -14.24 -13.39 18.90
CA TYR A 15 -12.93 -13.97 19.17
C TYR A 15 -12.21 -13.13 20.24
N ASN A 16 -11.56 -13.81 21.18
CA ASN A 16 -10.53 -13.20 22.00
C ASN A 16 -9.24 -13.18 21.19
N VAL A 17 -8.64 -12.01 21.05
CA VAL A 17 -7.47 -11.77 20.21
C VAL A 17 -6.38 -11.05 20.99
N SER A 18 -5.13 -11.38 20.68
CA SER A 18 -3.96 -10.65 21.15
C SER A 18 -3.47 -9.67 20.10
N PHE A 19 -3.20 -8.44 20.53
CA PHE A 19 -2.60 -7.37 19.73
C PHE A 19 -1.12 -7.11 20.08
N THR A 20 -0.48 -7.99 20.86
CA THR A 20 0.92 -7.81 21.31
C THR A 20 1.92 -7.61 20.16
N GLU A 21 1.65 -8.20 18.99
CA GLU A 21 2.46 -8.04 17.78
C GLU A 21 2.46 -6.59 17.23
N PHE A 22 1.45 -5.80 17.61
CA PHE A 22 1.21 -4.43 17.14
C PHE A 22 1.52 -3.38 18.22
N GLU A 23 2.21 -3.74 19.32
CA GLU A 23 2.58 -2.79 20.38
C GLU A 23 3.38 -1.58 19.87
N ASN A 24 4.10 -1.75 18.76
CA ASN A 24 4.85 -0.68 18.13
C ASN A 24 3.95 0.40 17.51
N ASP A 25 2.69 0.10 17.17
CA ASP A 25 1.75 1.05 16.57
C ASP A 25 1.33 2.14 17.56
N LEU A 26 1.42 1.84 18.86
CA LEU A 26 1.17 2.81 19.93
C LEU A 26 2.32 3.83 20.05
N LYS A 27 3.49 3.54 19.46
CA LYS A 27 4.66 4.42 19.49
C LYS A 27 4.68 5.24 18.22
N LYS A 28 4.71 6.56 18.37
CA LYS A 28 4.93 7.48 17.24
C LYS A 28 6.40 7.41 16.82
N LYS A 29 6.75 6.44 15.97
CA LYS A 29 8.04 6.43 15.28
C LYS A 29 7.92 7.36 14.08
N VAL A 30 8.73 8.41 14.06
CA VAL A 30 8.99 9.16 12.84
C VAL A 30 10.01 8.33 12.07
N GLU A 31 9.57 7.58 11.08
CA GLU A 31 10.50 7.01 10.10
C GLU A 31 10.98 8.17 9.23
N GLU A 32 12.27 8.52 9.28
CA GLU A 32 12.84 9.53 8.38
C GLU A 32 12.98 8.92 6.99
N ILE A 33 11.90 8.93 6.21
CA ILE A 33 11.99 8.70 4.76
C ILE A 33 12.50 9.96 4.11
N LYS A 34 13.58 9.85 3.32
CA LYS A 34 14.08 10.98 2.54
C LYS A 34 13.37 10.98 1.20
N PHE A 35 13.16 12.17 0.63
CA PHE A 35 12.57 12.29 -0.70
C PHE A 35 13.37 11.52 -1.77
N SER A 36 14.71 11.48 -1.63
CA SER A 36 15.59 10.69 -2.50
C SER A 36 15.23 9.21 -2.54
N ASP A 37 14.65 8.66 -1.46
CA ASP A 37 14.24 7.27 -1.40
C ASP A 37 12.99 7.00 -2.26
N LEU A 38 12.21 8.03 -2.57
CA LEU A 38 10.94 7.92 -3.29
C LEU A 38 11.00 8.42 -4.73
N GLU A 39 12.08 9.07 -5.14
CA GLU A 39 12.21 9.68 -6.48
C GLU A 39 11.93 8.67 -7.61
N LEU A 40 12.45 7.45 -7.48
CA LEU A 40 12.22 6.37 -8.43
C LEU A 40 10.74 5.93 -8.46
N ILE A 41 10.10 5.79 -7.29
CA ILE A 41 8.68 5.45 -7.16
C ILE A 41 7.81 6.51 -7.82
N PHE A 42 8.08 7.79 -7.56
CA PHE A 42 7.36 8.89 -8.16
C PHE A 42 7.48 8.90 -9.68
N LYS A 43 8.69 8.67 -10.20
CA LYS A 43 8.92 8.55 -11.65
C LYS A 43 8.11 7.40 -12.25
N ASN A 44 8.11 6.26 -11.58
CA ASN A 44 7.41 5.06 -12.01
C ASN A 44 5.88 5.26 -11.99
N LEU A 45 5.34 5.83 -10.92
CA LEU A 45 3.92 6.18 -10.81
C LEU A 45 3.50 7.20 -11.87
N LYS A 46 4.29 8.25 -12.10
CA LYS A 46 4.05 9.23 -13.17
C LYS A 46 3.89 8.54 -14.53
N SER A 47 4.76 7.58 -14.83
CA SER A 47 4.69 6.78 -16.06
C SER A 47 3.46 5.87 -16.09
N PHE A 48 3.20 5.16 -14.98
CA PHE A 48 2.07 4.24 -14.84
C PHE A 48 0.72 4.94 -15.02
N PHE A 49 0.46 6.01 -14.28
CA PHE A 49 -0.80 6.74 -14.38
C PHE A 49 -1.01 7.37 -15.76
N LYS A 50 0.06 7.85 -16.40
CA LYS A 50 -0.01 8.32 -17.79
C LYS A 50 -0.42 7.20 -18.75
N LYS A 51 0.14 6.00 -18.60
CA LYS A 51 -0.22 4.81 -19.40
C LYS A 51 -1.68 4.38 -19.16
N GLN A 52 -2.15 4.53 -17.93
CA GLN A 52 -3.53 4.23 -17.54
C GLN A 52 -4.53 5.37 -17.85
N GLY A 53 -4.09 6.49 -18.43
CA GLY A 53 -4.96 7.61 -18.83
C GLY A 53 -5.39 8.54 -17.70
N TYR A 54 -4.77 8.45 -16.51
CA TYR A 54 -5.08 9.30 -15.36
C TYR A 54 -4.28 10.61 -15.38
N VAL A 55 -4.95 11.71 -15.01
CA VAL A 55 -4.33 13.01 -14.77
C VAL A 55 -4.23 13.24 -13.27
N ILE A 56 -3.01 13.31 -12.75
CA ILE A 56 -2.75 13.51 -11.32
C ILE A 56 -2.12 14.88 -11.09
N ASN A 57 -2.61 15.58 -10.06
CA ASN A 57 -1.99 16.80 -9.57
C ASN A 57 -0.77 16.49 -8.69
N TRP A 58 0.38 16.25 -9.33
CA TRP A 58 1.63 15.93 -8.64
C TRP A 58 2.10 17.01 -7.65
N LYS A 59 1.73 18.28 -7.88
CA LYS A 59 2.08 19.37 -6.97
C LYS A 59 1.42 19.24 -5.59
N GLU A 60 0.21 18.70 -5.54
CA GLU A 60 -0.49 18.43 -4.27
C GLU A 60 0.08 17.21 -3.56
N VAL A 61 0.48 16.20 -4.33
CA VAL A 61 1.08 14.97 -3.80
C VAL A 61 2.47 15.24 -3.19
N GLU A 62 3.25 16.15 -3.78
CA GLU A 62 4.57 16.58 -3.29
C GLU A 62 4.49 17.50 -2.06
N ARG A 63 3.33 18.09 -1.75
CA ARG A 63 3.10 18.94 -0.56
C ARG A 63 2.79 18.16 0.72
N GLN A 64 2.43 16.89 0.58
CA GLN A 64 2.08 16.02 1.71
C GLN A 64 3.35 15.46 2.38
N ASN A 65 3.21 15.00 3.63
CA ASN A 65 4.27 14.22 4.26
C ASN A 65 4.51 12.95 3.43
N LEU A 66 5.77 12.57 3.20
CA LEU A 66 6.17 11.42 2.40
C LEU A 66 5.45 10.13 2.82
N ASP A 67 5.23 9.94 4.12
CA ASP A 67 4.48 8.81 4.67
C ASP A 67 3.02 8.81 4.20
N GLN A 68 2.39 9.97 4.22
CA GLN A 68 1.02 10.16 3.74
C GLN A 68 0.96 9.99 2.22
N THR A 69 1.98 10.44 1.50
CA THR A 69 2.06 10.30 0.06
C THR A 69 2.13 8.83 -0.35
N ILE A 70 2.99 8.01 0.27
CA ILE A 70 3.06 6.57 -0.02
C ILE A 70 1.73 5.87 0.27
N ASN A 71 1.07 6.21 1.38
CA ASN A 71 -0.22 5.62 1.73
C ASN A 71 -1.31 6.05 0.73
N THR A 72 -1.37 7.34 0.39
CA THR A 72 -2.35 7.88 -0.57
C THR A 72 -2.16 7.26 -1.94
N LEU A 73 -0.92 7.12 -2.41
CA LEU A 73 -0.60 6.50 -3.70
C LEU A 73 -0.95 5.01 -3.68
N SER A 74 -0.66 4.29 -2.59
CA SER A 74 -1.07 2.89 -2.43
C SER A 74 -2.59 2.71 -2.53
N MET A 75 -3.38 3.65 -1.98
CA MET A 75 -4.85 3.61 -2.01
C MET A 75 -5.44 4.05 -3.37
N ALA A 76 -4.90 5.13 -3.95
CA ALA A 76 -5.44 5.75 -5.16
C ALA A 76 -5.01 5.03 -6.44
N SER A 77 -3.96 4.20 -6.38
CA SER A 77 -3.48 3.48 -7.55
C SER A 77 -4.49 2.43 -8.03
N PRO A 78 -4.69 2.29 -9.36
CA PRO A 78 -5.56 1.30 -9.98
C PRO A 78 -4.94 -0.11 -9.95
N PHE A 79 -4.62 -0.59 -8.75
CA PHE A 79 -4.10 -1.93 -8.49
C PHE A 79 -5.22 -2.95 -8.29
N SER A 80 -4.89 -4.22 -8.48
CA SER A 80 -5.79 -5.35 -8.18
C SER A 80 -6.16 -5.38 -6.69
N LEU A 81 -7.17 -6.16 -6.33
CA LEU A 81 -7.58 -6.30 -4.93
C LEU A 81 -6.46 -6.93 -4.08
N GLU A 82 -5.76 -7.90 -4.63
CA GLU A 82 -4.66 -8.63 -4.00
C GLU A 82 -3.45 -7.72 -3.77
N GLU A 83 -3.11 -6.91 -4.78
CA GLU A 83 -2.03 -5.92 -4.69
C GLU A 83 -2.32 -4.87 -3.60
N LYS A 84 -3.57 -4.38 -3.54
CA LYS A 84 -4.01 -3.46 -2.49
C LYS A 84 -3.96 -4.10 -1.11
N GLN A 85 -4.36 -5.37 -0.99
CA GLN A 85 -4.30 -6.10 0.27
C GLN A 85 -2.85 -6.29 0.73
N SER A 86 -1.93 -6.61 -0.18
CA SER A 86 -0.50 -6.73 0.12
C SER A 86 0.11 -5.41 0.64
N LEU A 87 -0.29 -4.27 0.07
CA LEU A 87 0.12 -2.95 0.53
C LEU A 87 -0.48 -2.61 1.91
N LEU A 88 -1.73 -2.99 2.16
CA LEU A 88 -2.40 -2.75 3.44
C LEU A 88 -1.75 -3.55 4.58
N GLU A 89 -1.44 -4.82 4.34
CA GLU A 89 -0.84 -5.75 5.32
C GLU A 89 0.65 -5.52 5.58
N SER A 90 1.26 -4.56 4.88
CA SER A 90 2.67 -4.21 5.08
C SER A 90 2.91 -3.66 6.49
N ILE A 91 3.83 -4.29 7.22
CA ILE A 91 4.09 -4.06 8.65
C ILE A 91 4.60 -2.65 8.96
N ASN A 92 5.34 -2.04 8.02
CA ASN A 92 5.84 -0.68 8.16
C ASN A 92 5.99 -0.01 6.80
N LEU A 93 6.36 1.28 6.80
CA LEU A 93 6.41 2.09 5.61
C LEU A 93 7.53 1.66 4.66
N LYS A 94 8.67 1.21 5.19
CA LYS A 94 9.76 0.64 4.39
C LYS A 94 9.30 -0.59 3.59
N VAL A 95 8.66 -1.56 4.25
CA VAL A 95 8.14 -2.77 3.57
C VAL A 95 7.06 -2.39 2.55
N ARG A 96 6.18 -1.46 2.89
CA ARG A 96 5.14 -0.96 1.98
C ARG A 96 5.74 -0.31 0.73
N LYS A 97 6.80 0.50 0.92
CA LYS A 97 7.56 1.12 -0.17
C LYS A 97 8.14 0.06 -1.10
N GLU A 98 8.82 -0.94 -0.56
CA GLU A 98 9.42 -2.04 -1.33
C GLU A 98 8.35 -2.80 -2.14
N ARG A 99 7.19 -3.12 -1.52
CA ARG A 99 6.07 -3.75 -2.23
C ARG A 99 5.47 -2.87 -3.32
N LEU A 100 5.33 -1.57 -3.06
CA LEU A 100 4.86 -0.63 -4.06
C LEU A 100 5.81 -0.57 -5.27
N GLU A 101 7.13 -0.58 -5.04
CA GLU A 101 8.14 -0.64 -6.12
C GLU A 101 8.03 -1.91 -6.94
N GLU A 102 7.87 -3.06 -6.30
CA GLU A 102 7.70 -4.36 -6.96
C GLU A 102 6.44 -4.40 -7.83
N ILE A 103 5.30 -3.97 -7.28
CA ILE A 103 4.03 -3.88 -8.02
C ILE A 103 4.20 -2.94 -9.21
N LEU A 104 4.76 -1.74 -9.02
CA LEU A 104 4.95 -0.80 -10.14
C LEU A 104 5.86 -1.35 -11.23
N LYS A 105 6.86 -2.14 -10.87
CA LYS A 105 7.77 -2.75 -11.82
C LYS A 105 7.04 -3.71 -12.76
N THR A 106 6.04 -4.46 -12.30
CA THR A 106 5.27 -5.37 -13.19
C THR A 106 4.58 -4.57 -14.29
N TYR A 107 3.89 -3.49 -13.94
CA TYR A 107 3.17 -2.63 -14.89
C TYR A 107 4.07 -1.82 -15.84
N LEU A 108 5.33 -1.56 -15.44
CA LEU A 108 6.29 -0.84 -16.28
C LEU A 108 7.05 -1.75 -17.23
N VAL A 109 7.28 -3.01 -16.83
CA VAL A 109 7.91 -4.03 -17.69
C VAL A 109 6.89 -4.60 -18.68
N ASP A 110 5.60 -4.65 -18.32
CA ASP A 110 4.53 -5.09 -19.21
C ASP A 110 4.18 -4.02 -20.26
N ASP A 111 4.91 -4.03 -21.37
CA ASP A 111 4.46 -3.48 -22.66
C ASP A 111 3.67 -4.49 -23.50
N PHE A 112 3.31 -5.65 -22.92
CA PHE A 112 2.45 -6.62 -23.59
C PHE A 112 0.97 -6.32 -23.33
N SER A 113 0.26 -6.23 -24.45
CA SER A 113 -1.20 -6.30 -24.60
C SER A 113 -1.78 -7.62 -24.05
N ASN A 114 -1.60 -7.91 -22.77
CA ASN A 114 -2.20 -9.08 -22.14
C ASN A 114 -3.64 -8.75 -21.77
N THR A 115 -4.50 -8.95 -22.75
CA THR A 115 -5.91 -9.25 -22.55
C THR A 115 -5.95 -10.62 -21.90
N THR A 116 -5.77 -10.71 -20.58
CA THR A 116 -6.03 -11.97 -19.89
C THR A 116 -7.54 -12.16 -19.91
N ILE A 117 -8.01 -12.99 -20.84
CA ILE A 117 -9.37 -13.50 -20.86
C ILE A 117 -9.58 -14.26 -19.55
N GLN A 118 -10.66 -13.88 -18.87
CA GLN A 118 -11.12 -14.40 -17.59
C GLN A 118 -11.45 -15.90 -17.64
#